data_AF-A0A4R9IF56-F1
#
_entry.id   AF-A0A4R9IF56-F1
#
_cell.length_a   1.000
_cell.length_b   1.000
_cell.length_c   1.000
_cell.angle_alpha   90.00
_cell.angle_beta   90.00
_cell.angle_gamma   90.00
#
_symmetry.space_group_name_H-M   'P 1'
#
loop_
_entity.id
_entity.type
_entity.pdbx_description
1 polymer ?
#
loop_
_entity_poly.entity_id
_entity_poly.type
_entity_poly.pdbx_seq_one_letter_code
_entity_poly.pdbx_strand_id
1 'polypeptide(L)'
;MISAKHSTFQLLQKKIQYLDSLISNLKREEELLSYRDADSAVKIEFKNEIIVRKLEAVDREIWERGEKEVHSAEEISISESVFSKLDEARNLQKKVQELLVFEMNESKKEYWEFSIKRRLKSHLIQSSGLSWTKNYC
;
A
#
# COMPACT_ATOMS: atom_id res chain seq x y z
N MET A 1 17.55 -34.47 -2.79
CA MET A 1 16.39 -33.89 -3.48
C MET A 1 16.91 -32.79 -4.40
N ILE A 2 16.89 -33.03 -5.72
CA ILE A 2 17.38 -32.06 -6.70
C ILE A 2 16.31 -30.97 -6.79
N SER A 3 16.54 -29.83 -6.15
CA SER A 3 15.71 -28.64 -6.34
C SER A 3 15.76 -28.30 -7.83
N ALA A 4 14.62 -28.31 -8.51
CA ALA A 4 14.52 -27.93 -9.90
C ALA A 4 14.92 -26.46 -10.03
N LYS A 5 16.17 -26.20 -10.42
CA LYS A 5 16.68 -24.84 -10.65
C LYS A 5 15.93 -24.27 -11.84
N HIS A 6 15.02 -23.31 -11.60
CA HIS A 6 14.35 -22.55 -12.66
C HIS A 6 15.38 -21.82 -13.54
N SER A 7 15.13 -21.59 -14.83
CA SER A 7 16.01 -20.72 -15.64
C SER A 7 15.81 -19.24 -15.31
N THR A 8 16.77 -18.38 -15.64
CA THR A 8 16.64 -16.91 -15.48
C THR A 8 15.39 -16.39 -16.19
N PHE A 9 15.16 -16.85 -17.41
CA PHE A 9 13.93 -16.60 -18.15
C PHE A 9 12.65 -17.00 -17.38
N GLN A 10 12.61 -18.18 -16.76
CA GLN A 10 11.46 -18.62 -15.95
C GLN A 10 11.26 -17.74 -14.71
N LEU A 11 12.35 -17.27 -14.09
CA LEU A 11 12.27 -16.35 -12.95
C LEU A 11 11.74 -14.98 -13.37
N LEU A 12 12.14 -14.47 -14.54
CA LEU A 12 11.62 -13.22 -15.10
C LEU A 12 10.14 -13.34 -15.48
N GLN A 13 9.71 -14.47 -16.06
CA GLN A 13 8.29 -14.75 -16.30
C GLN A 13 7.47 -14.76 -15.00
N LYS A 14 8.00 -15.41 -13.96
CA LYS A 14 7.38 -15.46 -12.65
C LYS A 14 7.29 -14.06 -12.02
N LYS A 15 8.32 -13.24 -12.21
CA LYS A 15 8.33 -11.83 -11.79
C LYS A 15 7.23 -11.03 -12.48
N ILE A 16 7.05 -11.21 -13.79
CA ILE A 16 5.95 -10.59 -14.55
C ILE A 16 4.59 -10.97 -13.96
N GLN A 17 4.34 -12.26 -13.69
CA GLN A 17 3.06 -12.70 -13.13
C GLN A 17 2.74 -12.06 -11.77
N TYR A 18 3.75 -11.92 -10.92
CA TYR A 18 3.61 -11.23 -9.64
C TYR A 18 3.39 -9.73 -9.82
N LEU A 19 4.09 -9.08 -10.76
CA LEU A 19 3.87 -7.67 -11.07
C LEU A 19 2.47 -7.41 -11.63
N ASP A 20 1.96 -8.27 -12.51
CA ASP A 20 0.58 -8.15 -13.02
C ASP A 20 -0.45 -8.25 -11.91
N SER A 21 -0.23 -9.17 -10.96
CA SER A 21 -1.07 -9.31 -9.78
C SER A 21 -1.01 -8.06 -8.89
N LEU A 22 0.19 -7.52 -8.66
CA LEU A 22 0.39 -6.30 -7.88
C LEU A 22 -0.29 -5.10 -8.55
N ILE A 23 -0.07 -4.91 -9.85
CA ILE A 23 -0.69 -3.83 -10.63
C ILE A 23 -2.21 -3.91 -10.57
N SER A 24 -2.79 -5.11 -10.72
CA SER A 24 -4.24 -5.30 -10.60
C SER A 24 -4.77 -4.91 -9.22
N ASN A 25 -4.04 -5.26 -8.16
CA ASN A 25 -4.41 -4.88 -6.80
C ASN A 25 -4.31 -3.37 -6.59
N LEU A 26 -3.22 -2.74 -7.03
CA LEU A 26 -3.00 -1.30 -6.90
C LEU A 26 -4.06 -0.48 -7.64
N LYS A 27 -4.46 -0.91 -8.84
CA LYS A 27 -5.58 -0.29 -9.57
C LYS A 27 -6.88 -0.38 -8.78
N ARG A 28 -7.13 -1.52 -8.12
CA ARG A 28 -8.32 -1.71 -7.31
C ARG A 28 -8.27 -0.89 -6.01
N GLU A 29 -7.11 -0.72 -5.40
CA GLU A 29 -6.93 0.16 -4.25
C GLU A 29 -7.12 1.63 -4.60
N GLU A 30 -6.54 2.09 -5.72
CA GLU A 30 -6.76 3.43 -6.25
C GLU A 30 -8.27 3.69 -6.42
N GLU A 31 -8.99 2.73 -7.00
CA GLU A 31 -10.44 2.81 -7.16
C GLU A 31 -11.18 2.87 -5.81
N LEU A 32 -10.90 1.96 -4.87
CA LEU A 32 -11.57 1.94 -3.56
C LEU A 32 -11.32 3.23 -2.76
N LEU A 33 -10.09 3.73 -2.76
CA LEU A 33 -9.73 4.96 -2.08
C LEU A 33 -10.39 6.19 -2.72
N SER A 34 -10.58 6.18 -4.04
CA SER A 34 -11.33 7.24 -4.73
C SER A 34 -12.80 7.30 -4.26
N TYR A 35 -13.36 6.17 -3.83
CA TYR A 35 -14.70 6.06 -3.24
C TYR A 35 -14.72 6.18 -1.70
N ARG A 36 -13.61 6.56 -1.06
CA ARG A 36 -13.48 6.67 0.41
C ARG A 36 -13.61 5.34 1.16
N ASP A 37 -13.45 4.20 0.49
CA ASP A 37 -13.48 2.88 1.13
C ASP A 37 -12.06 2.46 1.56
N ALA A 38 -11.55 3.12 2.60
CA ALA A 38 -10.22 2.86 3.15
C ALA A 38 -10.11 1.46 3.79
N ASP A 39 -11.18 0.99 4.43
CA ASP A 39 -11.21 -0.30 5.12
C ASP A 39 -11.06 -1.48 4.16
N SER A 40 -11.71 -1.42 3.00
CA SER A 40 -11.53 -2.44 1.96
C SER A 40 -10.17 -2.31 1.25
N ALA A 41 -9.68 -1.09 1.05
CA ALA A 41 -8.36 -0.86 0.45
C ALA A 41 -7.24 -1.48 1.29
N VAL A 42 -7.26 -1.30 2.62
CA VAL A 42 -6.29 -1.89 3.54
C VAL A 42 -6.23 -3.43 3.46
N LYS A 43 -7.37 -4.10 3.19
CA LYS A 43 -7.39 -5.56 3.01
C LYS A 43 -6.64 -6.01 1.76
N ILE A 44 -6.56 -5.15 0.74
CA ILE A 44 -5.78 -5.41 -0.47
C ILE A 44 -4.30 -5.17 -0.19
N GLU A 45 -3.96 -4.15 0.59
CA GLU A 45 -2.56 -3.84 0.92
C GLU A 45 -1.87 -5.01 1.63
N PHE A 46 -2.56 -5.70 2.54
CA PHE A 46 -2.03 -6.94 3.13
C PHE A 46 -1.74 -8.05 2.10
N LYS A 47 -2.49 -8.10 1.00
CA LYS A 47 -2.21 -9.03 -0.11
C LYS A 47 -1.02 -8.55 -0.93
N ASN A 48 -0.87 -7.24 -1.13
CA ASN A 48 0.28 -6.64 -1.81
C ASN A 48 1.59 -6.94 -1.09
N GLU A 49 1.61 -6.84 0.24
CA GLU A 49 2.79 -7.14 1.06
C GLU A 49 3.32 -8.56 0.77
N ILE A 50 2.42 -9.54 0.63
CA ILE A 50 2.79 -10.92 0.29
C ILE A 50 3.38 -10.99 -1.13
N ILE A 51 2.83 -10.24 -2.09
CA ILE A 51 3.33 -10.22 -3.47
C ILE A 51 4.71 -9.55 -3.53
N VAL A 52 4.92 -8.44 -2.82
CA VAL A 52 6.22 -7.75 -2.75
C VAL A 52 7.29 -8.68 -2.18
N ARG A 53 7.00 -9.39 -1.09
CA ARG A 53 7.94 -10.40 -0.55
C ARG A 53 8.28 -11.50 -1.54
N LYS A 54 7.31 -11.93 -2.37
CA LYS A 54 7.56 -12.90 -3.44
C LYS A 54 8.43 -12.33 -4.56
N LEU A 55 8.24 -11.05 -4.92
CA LEU A 55 9.08 -10.35 -5.88
C LEU A 55 10.52 -10.24 -5.37
N GLU A 56 10.71 -9.84 -4.11
CA GLU A 56 12.03 -9.76 -3.46
C GLU A 56 12.73 -11.13 -3.41
N ALA A 57 11.99 -12.21 -3.17
CA ALA A 57 12.53 -13.56 -3.18
C ALA A 57 13.01 -13.97 -4.58
N VAL A 58 12.27 -13.61 -5.63
CA VAL A 58 12.70 -13.84 -7.03
C VAL A 58 13.95 -13.02 -7.35
N ASP A 59 13.99 -11.76 -6.93
CA ASP A 59 15.16 -10.90 -7.16
C ASP A 59 16.40 -11.41 -6.45
N ARG A 60 16.25 -11.94 -5.25
CA ARG A 60 17.34 -12.62 -4.53
C ARG A 60 17.82 -13.87 -5.27
N GLU A 61 16.90 -14.68 -5.77
CA GLU A 61 17.25 -15.89 -6.53
C GLU A 61 18.00 -15.55 -7.83
N ILE A 62 17.58 -14.48 -8.53
CA ILE A 62 18.28 -13.96 -9.72
C ILE A 62 19.68 -13.48 -9.34
N TRP A 63 19.80 -12.68 -8.27
CA TRP A 63 21.08 -12.13 -7.80
C TRP A 63 22.08 -13.21 -7.38
N GLU A 64 21.65 -14.19 -6.59
CA GLU A 64 22.49 -15.28 -6.08
C GLU A 64 23.07 -16.17 -7.20
N ARG A 65 22.42 -16.20 -8.36
CA ARG A 65 22.90 -16.96 -9.52
C ARG A 65 24.13 -16.36 -10.17
N GLY A 66 24.45 -15.09 -9.88
CA GLY A 66 25.70 -14.44 -10.30
C GLY A 66 25.84 -14.40 -11.82
N GLU A 67 25.36 -13.33 -12.44
CA GLU A 67 25.45 -13.11 -13.89
C GLU A 67 26.91 -13.21 -14.39
N LYS A 68 27.24 -14.38 -14.93
CA LYS A 68 28.35 -14.57 -15.87
C LYS A 68 27.85 -14.80 -17.30
N GLU A 69 26.56 -14.59 -17.55
CA GLU A 69 25.89 -15.08 -18.76
C GLU A 69 25.70 -14.01 -19.83
N VAL A 70 26.01 -14.42 -21.06
CA VAL A 70 25.62 -13.73 -22.29
C VAL A 70 24.09 -13.79 -22.35
N HIS A 71 23.43 -12.64 -22.18
CA HIS A 71 21.96 -12.58 -22.28
C HIS A 71 21.50 -12.87 -23.71
N SER A 72 20.57 -13.81 -23.83
CA SER A 72 19.86 -14.03 -25.10
C SER A 72 18.95 -12.85 -25.43
N ALA A 73 18.63 -12.65 -26.72
CA ALA A 73 17.68 -11.62 -27.14
C ALA A 73 16.29 -11.76 -26.46
N GLU A 74 15.89 -13.00 -26.16
CA GLU A 74 14.66 -13.32 -25.43
C GLU A 74 14.71 -12.86 -23.98
N GLU A 75 15.85 -13.03 -23.29
CA GLU A 75 16.07 -12.55 -21.92
C GLU A 75 16.12 -11.03 -21.83
N ILE A 76 16.67 -10.36 -22.85
CA ILE A 76 16.64 -8.90 -22.94
C ILE A 76 15.19 -8.42 -23.08
N SER A 77 14.44 -8.99 -24.02
CA SER A 77 13.05 -8.59 -24.27
C SER A 77 12.15 -8.80 -23.06
N ILE A 78 12.27 -9.93 -22.35
CA ILE A 78 11.47 -10.16 -21.14
C ILE A 78 11.90 -9.22 -20.00
N SER A 79 13.18 -8.88 -19.90
CA SER A 79 13.67 -7.91 -18.91
C SER A 79 13.10 -6.51 -19.16
N GLU A 80 13.04 -6.07 -20.41
CA GLU A 80 12.37 -4.80 -20.78
C GLU A 80 10.90 -4.81 -20.36
N SER A 81 10.19 -5.93 -20.56
CA SER A 81 8.81 -6.07 -20.08
C SER A 81 8.71 -6.02 -18.55
N VAL A 82 9.68 -6.58 -17.81
CA VAL A 82 9.73 -6.49 -16.34
C VAL A 82 9.92 -5.03 -15.91
N PHE A 83 10.85 -4.30 -16.52
CA PHE A 83 11.09 -2.89 -16.20
C PHE A 83 9.85 -2.02 -16.47
N SER A 84 9.20 -2.21 -17.62
CA SER A 84 7.97 -1.49 -17.95
C SER A 84 6.88 -1.71 -16.90
N LYS A 85 6.69 -2.95 -16.42
CA LYS A 85 5.72 -3.28 -15.38
C LYS A 85 6.10 -2.73 -14.01
N LEU A 86 7.40 -2.72 -13.67
CA LEU A 86 7.88 -2.09 -12.44
C LEU A 86 7.59 -0.59 -12.42
N ASP A 87 7.79 0.11 -13.54
CA ASP A 87 7.46 1.52 -13.66
C ASP A 87 5.95 1.78 -13.56
N GLU A 88 5.12 0.94 -14.19
CA GLU A 88 3.66 1.00 -14.04
C GLU A 88 3.25 0.82 -12.55
N ALA A 89 3.73 -0.23 -11.90
CA ALA A 89 3.44 -0.51 -10.49
C ALA A 89 3.90 0.64 -9.59
N ARG A 90 5.09 1.20 -9.83
CA ARG A 90 5.62 2.34 -9.06
C ARG A 90 4.76 3.58 -9.22
N ASN A 91 4.28 3.87 -10.41
CA ASN A 91 3.43 5.03 -10.67
C ASN A 91 2.06 4.88 -10.00
N LEU A 92 1.47 3.67 -10.04
CA LEU A 92 0.22 3.38 -9.32
C LEU A 92 0.40 3.47 -7.81
N GLN A 93 1.48 2.89 -7.26
CA GLN A 93 1.79 2.97 -5.83
C GLN A 93 1.84 4.42 -5.32
N LYS A 94 2.48 5.32 -6.09
CA LYS A 94 2.54 6.74 -5.73
C LYS A 94 1.14 7.36 -5.60
N LYS A 95 0.26 7.09 -6.56
CA LYS A 95 -1.13 7.59 -6.53
C LYS A 95 -1.91 7.04 -5.35
N VAL A 96 -1.82 5.73 -5.10
CA VAL A 96 -2.46 5.08 -3.95
C VAL A 96 -1.95 5.70 -2.65
N GLN A 97 -0.64 5.93 -2.53
CA GLN A 97 -0.04 6.57 -1.36
C GLN A 97 -0.54 7.99 -1.14
N GLU A 98 -0.66 8.80 -2.20
CA GLU A 98 -1.21 10.15 -2.12
C GLU A 98 -2.67 10.14 -1.59
N LEU A 99 -3.50 9.21 -2.09
CA LEU A 99 -4.88 9.03 -1.63
C LEU A 99 -4.95 8.59 -0.16
N LEU A 100 -4.09 7.65 0.26
CA LEU A 100 -4.01 7.21 1.66
C LEU A 100 -3.59 8.34 2.59
N VAL A 101 -2.63 9.17 2.18
CA VAL A 101 -2.19 10.33 2.97
C VAL A 101 -3.33 11.34 3.11
N PHE A 102 -4.08 11.58 2.03
CA PHE A 102 -5.27 12.42 2.08
C PHE A 102 -6.29 11.87 3.10
N GLU A 103 -6.63 10.59 2.99
CA GLU A 103 -7.64 9.95 3.83
C GLU A 103 -7.25 9.96 5.32
N MET A 104 -5.97 9.71 5.60
CA MET A 104 -5.41 9.82 6.95
C MET A 104 -5.56 11.24 7.52
N ASN A 105 -5.36 12.28 6.70
CA ASN A 105 -5.45 13.66 7.15
C ASN A 105 -6.91 14.07 7.44
N GLU A 106 -7.87 13.65 6.60
CA GLU A 106 -9.29 13.87 6.87
C GLU A 106 -9.73 13.14 8.15
N SER A 107 -9.35 11.87 8.31
CA SER A 107 -9.64 11.10 9.52
C SER A 107 -9.08 11.76 10.80
N LYS A 108 -7.86 12.32 10.73
CA LYS A 108 -7.27 13.09 11.85
C LYS A 108 -8.09 14.33 12.16
N LYS A 109 -8.52 15.07 11.15
CA LYS A 109 -9.33 16.28 11.32
C LYS A 109 -10.66 15.96 12.01
N GLU A 110 -11.36 14.93 11.55
CA GLU A 110 -12.61 14.47 12.17
C GLU A 110 -12.42 14.09 13.65
N TYR A 111 -11.34 13.36 13.95
CA TYR A 111 -11.00 13.02 15.33
C TYR A 111 -10.74 14.26 16.19
N TRP A 112 -10.00 15.25 15.68
CA TRP A 112 -9.75 16.50 16.38
C TRP A 112 -11.04 17.27 16.67
N GLU A 113 -11.93 17.39 15.68
CA GLU A 113 -13.23 18.04 15.85
C GLU A 113 -14.08 17.35 16.92
N PHE A 114 -14.11 16.02 16.90
CA PHE A 114 -14.82 15.23 17.90
C PHE A 114 -14.23 15.43 19.31
N SER A 115 -12.90 15.40 19.43
CA SER A 115 -12.19 15.61 20.69
C SER A 115 -12.48 16.99 21.30
N ILE A 116 -12.46 18.04 20.48
CA ILE A 116 -12.80 19.41 20.91
C ILE A 116 -14.26 19.48 21.38
N LYS A 117 -15.20 18.96 20.59
CA LYS A 117 -16.64 18.93 20.95
C LYS A 117 -16.85 18.21 22.28
N ARG A 118 -16.20 17.06 22.49
CA ARG A 118 -16.26 16.30 23.74
C ARG A 118 -15.72 17.10 24.93
N ARG A 119 -14.57 17.76 24.76
CA ARG A 119 -13.95 18.59 25.82
C ARG A 119 -14.80 19.80 26.17
N LEU A 120 -15.36 20.50 25.18
CA LEU A 120 -16.28 21.61 25.39
C LEU A 120 -17.55 21.16 26.13
N LYS A 121 -18.14 20.02 25.73
CA LYS A 121 -19.31 19.44 26.42
C LYS A 121 -18.97 19.10 27.89
N SER A 122 -17.82 18.49 28.13
CA SER A 122 -17.35 18.19 29.50
C SER A 122 -17.19 19.45 30.34
N HIS A 123 -16.55 20.49 29.78
CA HIS A 123 -16.37 21.78 30.46
C HIS A 123 -17.71 22.47 30.74
N LEU A 124 -18.66 22.46 29.79
CA LEU A 124 -20.00 23.01 29.98
C LEU A 124 -20.77 22.28 31.07
N ILE A 125 -20.69 20.95 31.13
CA ILE A 125 -21.32 20.17 32.21
C ILE A 125 -20.70 20.55 33.56
N GLN A 126 -19.36 20.59 33.65
CA GLN A 126 -18.64 20.98 34.87
C GLN A 126 -18.97 22.42 35.31
N SER A 127 -19.12 23.36 34.37
CA SER A 127 -19.46 24.76 34.69
C SER A 127 -20.95 24.97 34.97
N SER A 128 -21.85 24.20 34.34
CA SER A 128 -23.28 24.22 34.62
C SER A 128 -23.63 23.69 36.01
N GLY A 129 -22.83 22.76 36.55
CA GLY A 129 -22.89 22.33 37.96
C GLY A 129 -22.45 23.40 38.96
N LEU A 130 -21.99 24.57 38.50
CA LEU A 130 -21.67 25.76 39.30
C LEU A 130 -22.63 26.93 39.02
N SER A 131 -23.67 26.73 38.21
CA SER A 131 -24.63 27.80 37.85
C SER A 131 -25.60 28.15 39.00
N TRP A 132 -25.99 27.16 39.80
CA TRP A 132 -26.77 27.34 41.03
C TRP A 132 -25.98 27.93 42.22
N THR A 133 -24.64 27.90 42.22
CA THR A 133 -23.81 28.52 43.27
C THR A 133 -23.42 29.96 42.97
N LYS A 134 -23.75 30.50 41.79
CA LYS A 134 -23.50 31.91 41.45
C LYS A 134 -24.70 32.84 41.64
N ASN A 135 -25.89 32.32 41.93
CA ASN A 135 -27.13 33.10 42.03
C ASN A 135 -27.80 33.07 43.42
N TYR A 136 -27.13 32.60 44.47
CA TYR A 136 -27.59 32.75 45.84
C TYR A 136 -26.50 33.37 46.71
N CYS A 137 -26.74 34.64 47.06
CA CYS A 137 -26.21 35.45 48.17
C CYS A 137 -24.69 35.64 48.28
#